data_AF-A0A7T0RKJ8-F1
#
_entry.id   AF-A0A7T0RKJ8-F1
#
_cell.length_a   1.000
_cell.length_b   1.000
_cell.length_c   1.000
_cell.angle_alpha   90.00
_cell.angle_beta   90.00
_cell.angle_gamma   90.00
#
_symmetry.space_group_name_H-M   'P 1'
#
loop_
_entity.id
_entity.type
_entity.pdbx_description
1 polymer ?
#
loop_
_entity_poly.entity_id
_entity_poly.type
_entity_poly.pdbx_seq_one_letter_code
_entity_poly.pdbx_strand_id
1 'polypeptide(L)'
;MRFFFACILSVITALYVVGCAASEVDEGSTASKSELVVLVHGLGRSDWAMWRFAHRLEAANYEVCLLDYDTLGESVGSVLFETTAQIDKCLLGAARVHFVGHSLGGLVIRSYLQRKLATLNKDNIGEVVLIGTPNKGSELADHFNGTWLMDVGGGISQALVTGTHSLGNNLDEVKVNVGIIAGSRSSMLTRAQFSGPNDGLVSVESTKLAHMRDFITVDVNHTQMRYNKAVAEQTIHFLRHGEFSH
;
A
#
# COMPACT_ATOMS: atom_id res chain seq x y z
N MET A 1 58.24 80.92 2.90
CA MET A 1 59.35 80.14 2.30
C MET A 1 58.75 78.83 1.81
N ARG A 2 58.50 78.67 0.49
CA ARG A 2 59.37 77.95 -0.49
C ARG A 2 59.42 76.43 -0.16
N PHE A 3 59.08 75.44 -0.98
CA PHE A 3 58.94 75.23 -2.45
C PHE A 3 58.13 73.90 -2.63
N PHE A 4 57.13 73.82 -3.52
CA PHE A 4 57.09 73.16 -4.86
C PHE A 4 57.10 71.61 -4.97
N PHE A 5 56.10 71.13 -5.76
CA PHE A 5 56.06 69.97 -6.67
C PHE A 5 56.17 68.54 -6.10
N ALA A 6 55.54 67.49 -6.65
CA ALA A 6 54.43 67.26 -7.58
C ALA A 6 54.22 65.73 -7.67
N CYS A 7 53.04 65.32 -8.16
CA CYS A 7 52.81 64.18 -9.05
C CYS A 7 52.66 62.73 -8.50
N ILE A 8 51.43 62.22 -8.68
CA ILE A 8 50.99 60.98 -9.37
C ILE A 8 49.91 60.26 -8.52
N LEU A 9 48.62 60.56 -8.76
CA LEU A 9 47.70 59.86 -9.68
C LEU A 9 47.46 58.38 -9.31
N SER A 10 46.28 58.08 -8.78
CA SER A 10 45.61 56.78 -8.93
C SER A 10 44.12 56.99 -8.71
N VAL A 11 43.38 57.02 -9.82
CA VAL A 11 41.92 57.11 -9.90
C VAL A 11 41.35 55.70 -9.75
N ILE A 12 40.43 55.48 -8.81
CA ILE A 12 39.54 54.32 -8.82
C ILE A 12 38.11 54.85 -8.70
N THR A 13 37.50 55.07 -9.85
CA THR A 13 36.04 55.21 -10.00
C THR A 13 35.43 53.82 -9.96
N ALA A 14 34.74 53.48 -8.87
CA ALA A 14 33.82 52.33 -8.83
C ALA A 14 32.43 52.81 -9.30
N LEU A 15 32.04 52.40 -10.51
CA LEU A 15 30.68 52.54 -11.02
C LEU A 15 29.71 51.72 -10.16
N TYR A 16 28.67 52.36 -9.64
CA TYR A 16 27.48 51.67 -9.16
C TYR A 16 26.64 51.23 -10.36
N VAL A 17 26.64 49.93 -10.66
CA VAL A 17 25.60 49.32 -11.51
C VAL A 17 24.57 48.73 -10.55
N VAL A 18 23.47 49.44 -10.35
CA VAL A 18 22.24 48.87 -9.78
C VAL A 18 21.62 48.02 -10.88
N GLY A 19 21.87 46.72 -10.83
CA GLY A 19 21.19 45.75 -11.68
C GLY A 19 19.82 45.42 -11.11
N CYS A 20 18.76 45.82 -11.81
CA CYS A 20 17.44 45.22 -11.66
C CYS A 20 17.52 43.77 -12.19
N ALA A 21 17.73 42.80 -11.31
CA ALA A 21 17.45 41.42 -11.66
C ALA A 21 15.94 41.20 -11.54
N ALA A 22 15.25 41.23 -12.68
CA ALA A 22 13.90 40.70 -12.78
C ALA A 22 13.98 39.19 -12.47
N SER A 23 13.34 38.79 -11.39
CA SER A 23 13.08 37.39 -11.09
C SER A 23 12.15 36.85 -12.17
N GLU A 24 12.68 35.98 -13.04
CA GLU A 24 11.88 35.15 -13.93
C GLU A 24 10.95 34.30 -13.06
N VAL A 25 9.65 34.53 -13.19
CA VAL A 25 8.62 33.69 -12.61
C VAL A 25 8.59 32.44 -13.46
N ASP A 26 9.04 31.33 -12.89
CA ASP A 26 8.93 29.99 -13.48
C ASP A 26 7.44 29.60 -13.54
N GLU A 27 6.77 30.01 -14.62
CA GLU A 27 5.47 29.48 -15.03
C GLU A 27 5.67 28.06 -15.57
N GLY A 28 5.84 27.09 -14.68
CA GLY A 28 6.16 25.72 -15.08
C GLY A 28 5.91 24.60 -14.08
N SER A 29 5.43 24.87 -12.86
CA SER A 29 5.01 23.81 -11.95
C SER A 29 3.49 23.62 -12.01
N THR A 30 3.01 22.89 -13.01
CA THR A 30 1.77 22.11 -12.80
C THR A 30 2.09 21.16 -11.66
N ALA A 31 1.65 21.48 -10.44
CA ALA A 31 1.78 20.56 -9.32
C ALA A 31 1.17 19.23 -9.77
N SER A 32 2.02 18.22 -10.01
CA SER A 32 1.57 16.87 -10.31
C SER A 32 0.62 16.49 -9.20
N LYS A 33 -0.66 16.29 -9.53
CA LYS A 33 -1.66 15.91 -8.53
C LYS A 33 -1.14 14.64 -7.85
N SER A 34 -1.10 14.65 -6.52
CA SER A 34 -0.68 13.49 -5.73
C SER A 34 -1.48 12.26 -6.14
N GLU A 35 -0.79 11.15 -6.35
CA GLU A 35 -1.43 9.87 -6.66
C GLU A 35 -2.13 9.36 -5.40
N LEU A 36 -3.29 8.72 -5.57
CA LEU A 36 -4.07 8.19 -4.47
C LEU A 36 -3.67 6.75 -4.16
N VAL A 37 -3.55 6.41 -2.88
CA VAL A 37 -3.46 5.03 -2.38
C VAL A 37 -4.71 4.69 -1.59
N VAL A 38 -5.47 3.71 -2.07
CA VAL A 38 -6.54 3.07 -1.30
C VAL A 38 -5.91 2.04 -0.37
N LEU A 39 -5.98 2.27 0.93
CA LEU A 39 -5.34 1.46 1.96
C LEU A 39 -6.39 0.67 2.76
N VAL A 40 -6.31 -0.66 2.70
CA VAL A 40 -7.36 -1.57 3.20
C VAL A 40 -6.82 -2.47 4.31
N HIS A 41 -7.44 -2.40 5.50
CA HIS A 41 -7.06 -3.21 6.66
C HIS A 41 -7.59 -4.64 6.58
N GLY A 42 -7.12 -5.51 7.50
CA GLY A 42 -7.56 -6.90 7.63
C GLY A 42 -8.70 -7.13 8.64
N LEU A 43 -8.99 -8.40 8.90
CA LEU A 43 -10.05 -8.88 9.81
C LEU A 43 -9.89 -8.38 11.27
N GLY A 44 -11.00 -7.99 11.90
CA GLY A 44 -11.07 -7.61 13.31
C GLY A 44 -10.37 -6.29 13.62
N ARG A 45 -10.40 -5.35 12.68
CA ARG A 45 -9.70 -4.07 12.71
C ARG A 45 -10.60 -2.94 12.22
N SER A 46 -10.16 -1.72 12.48
CA SER A 46 -10.65 -0.47 11.87
C SER A 46 -9.52 0.18 11.06
N ASP A 47 -9.81 1.29 10.41
CA ASP A 47 -8.85 2.15 9.72
C ASP A 47 -7.59 2.49 10.54
N TRP A 48 -7.74 2.75 11.84
CA TRP A 48 -6.68 3.08 12.78
C TRP A 48 -5.59 2.01 12.76
N ALA A 49 -5.93 0.76 12.50
CA ALA A 49 -4.94 -0.31 12.44
C ALA A 49 -3.87 -0.10 11.34
N MET A 50 -4.13 0.79 10.38
CA MET A 50 -3.23 1.17 9.29
C MET A 50 -2.63 2.58 9.43
N TRP A 51 -2.90 3.31 10.52
CA TRP A 51 -2.51 4.73 10.70
C TRP A 51 -1.02 5.00 10.40
N ARG A 52 -0.14 4.13 10.89
CA ARG A 52 1.30 4.32 10.74
C ARG A 52 1.77 4.03 9.32
N PHE A 53 1.07 3.14 8.62
CA PHE A 53 1.34 2.84 7.23
C PHE A 53 0.88 4.00 6.34
N ALA A 54 -0.32 4.53 6.59
CA ALA A 54 -0.84 5.73 5.95
C ALA A 54 0.13 6.89 6.08
N HIS A 55 0.59 7.19 7.29
CA HIS A 55 1.53 8.29 7.53
C HIS A 55 2.84 8.17 6.73
N ARG A 56 3.32 6.95 6.47
CA ARG A 56 4.52 6.74 5.65
C ARG A 56 4.26 6.92 4.16
N LEU A 57 3.07 6.55 3.69
CA LEU A 57 2.63 6.81 2.31
C LEU A 57 2.46 8.32 2.08
N GLU A 58 1.84 9.03 3.03
CA GLU A 58 1.70 10.48 3.01
C GLU A 58 3.07 11.19 3.00
N ALA A 59 4.00 10.75 3.86
CA ALA A 59 5.38 11.24 3.85
C ALA A 59 6.13 10.94 2.54
N ALA A 60 5.64 9.98 1.75
CA ALA A 60 6.13 9.64 0.42
C ALA A 60 5.36 10.36 -0.72
N ASN A 61 4.55 11.37 -0.38
CA ASN A 61 3.77 12.23 -1.28
C ASN A 61 2.58 11.54 -1.98
N TYR A 62 1.97 10.56 -1.32
CA TYR A 62 0.70 9.96 -1.73
C TYR A 62 -0.47 10.58 -0.94
N GLU A 63 -1.61 10.77 -1.60
CA GLU A 63 -2.89 10.87 -0.91
C GLU A 63 -3.31 9.48 -0.43
N VAL A 64 -3.93 9.37 0.74
CA VAL A 64 -4.36 8.07 1.29
C VAL A 64 -5.85 8.09 1.58
N CYS A 65 -6.58 7.13 1.03
CA CYS A 65 -7.95 6.82 1.44
C CYS A 65 -7.92 5.53 2.27
N LEU A 66 -8.21 5.66 3.57
CA LEU A 66 -8.36 4.51 4.46
C LEU A 66 -9.79 3.99 4.37
N LEU A 67 -9.92 2.68 4.16
CA LEU A 67 -11.20 2.01 4.36
C LEU A 67 -11.42 1.76 5.86
N ASP A 68 -12.64 1.97 6.33
CA ASP A 68 -13.07 1.68 7.69
C ASP A 68 -14.35 0.84 7.63
N TYR A 69 -14.24 -0.47 7.82
CA TYR A 69 -15.36 -1.40 7.64
C TYR A 69 -15.36 -2.50 8.68
N ASP A 70 -16.55 -2.89 9.12
CA ASP A 70 -16.71 -3.96 10.08
C ASP A 70 -16.45 -5.33 9.44
N THR A 71 -15.90 -6.24 10.23
CA THR A 71 -15.52 -7.57 9.75
C THR A 71 -15.88 -8.69 10.73
N LEU A 72 -16.09 -8.39 12.01
CA LEU A 72 -16.45 -9.41 13.00
C LEU A 72 -17.94 -9.69 12.93
N GLY A 73 -18.32 -10.95 12.81
CA GLY A 73 -19.72 -11.37 12.66
C GLY A 73 -20.31 -11.09 11.28
N GLU A 74 -19.58 -10.43 10.39
CA GLU A 74 -20.09 -10.03 9.08
C GLU A 74 -20.04 -11.15 8.04
N SER A 75 -20.98 -11.11 7.10
CA SER A 75 -20.99 -11.99 5.94
C SER A 75 -20.00 -11.51 4.88
N VAL A 76 -19.52 -12.42 4.03
CA VAL A 76 -18.67 -12.06 2.88
C VAL A 76 -19.37 -11.03 1.98
N GLY A 77 -20.66 -11.22 1.71
CA GLY A 77 -21.43 -10.30 0.87
C GLY A 77 -21.53 -8.89 1.43
N SER A 78 -21.73 -8.76 2.75
CA SER A 78 -21.81 -7.48 3.47
C SER A 78 -20.49 -6.71 3.36
N VAL A 79 -19.39 -7.35 3.76
CA VAL A 79 -18.04 -6.77 3.71
C VAL A 79 -17.70 -6.31 2.29
N LEU A 80 -17.91 -7.16 1.28
CA LEU A 80 -17.58 -6.82 -0.10
C LEU A 80 -18.47 -5.72 -0.68
N PHE A 81 -19.74 -5.64 -0.27
CA PHE A 81 -20.65 -4.57 -0.69
C PHE A 81 -20.22 -3.23 -0.11
N GLU A 82 -20.00 -3.18 1.20
CA GLU A 82 -19.60 -1.95 1.90
C GLU A 82 -18.25 -1.43 1.39
N THR A 83 -17.25 -2.30 1.34
CA THR A 83 -15.91 -1.92 0.86
C THR A 83 -15.92 -1.48 -0.59
N THR A 84 -16.75 -2.08 -1.46
CA THR A 84 -16.92 -1.60 -2.84
C THR A 84 -17.41 -0.16 -2.88
N ALA A 85 -18.41 0.18 -2.06
CA ALA A 85 -18.96 1.53 -2.00
C ALA A 85 -17.94 2.54 -1.46
N GLN A 86 -17.15 2.16 -0.44
CA GLN A 86 -16.09 3.01 0.09
C GLN A 86 -14.98 3.24 -0.94
N ILE A 87 -14.53 2.20 -1.65
CA ILE A 87 -13.53 2.33 -2.71
C ILE A 87 -14.05 3.24 -3.82
N ASP A 88 -15.27 3.00 -4.33
CA ASP A 88 -15.88 3.84 -5.37
C ASP A 88 -15.88 5.33 -4.95
N LYS A 89 -16.13 5.63 -3.67
CA LYS A 89 -16.04 6.99 -3.11
C LYS A 89 -14.61 7.52 -3.08
N CYS A 90 -13.62 6.72 -2.68
CA CYS A 90 -12.20 7.10 -2.69
C CYS A 90 -11.74 7.50 -4.09
N LEU A 91 -12.23 6.83 -5.15
CA LEU A 91 -11.76 7.04 -6.52
C LEU A 91 -12.21 8.39 -7.13
N LEU A 92 -13.17 9.07 -6.50
CA LEU A 92 -13.75 10.30 -7.05
C LEU A 92 -12.70 11.40 -7.21
N GLY A 93 -12.43 11.77 -8.46
CA GLY A 93 -11.48 12.83 -8.81
C GLY A 93 -10.01 12.42 -8.74
N ALA A 94 -9.68 11.15 -8.47
CA ALA A 94 -8.30 10.68 -8.49
C ALA A 94 -7.77 10.55 -9.93
N ALA A 95 -6.60 11.12 -10.20
CA ALA A 95 -5.95 11.03 -11.51
C ALA A 95 -5.31 9.66 -11.73
N ARG A 96 -4.71 9.10 -10.68
CA ARG A 96 -4.12 7.76 -10.65
C ARG A 96 -4.30 7.15 -9.27
N VAL A 97 -4.60 5.85 -9.22
CA VAL A 97 -4.98 5.14 -8.00
C VAL A 97 -4.19 3.85 -7.86
N HIS A 98 -3.55 3.71 -6.71
CA HIS A 98 -2.88 2.51 -6.24
C HIS A 98 -3.71 1.83 -5.17
N PHE A 99 -3.49 0.53 -4.97
CA PHE A 99 -4.19 -0.26 -3.96
C PHE A 99 -3.19 -0.98 -3.06
N VAL A 100 -3.35 -0.85 -1.75
CA VAL A 100 -2.52 -1.53 -0.77
C VAL A 100 -3.42 -2.25 0.23
N GLY A 101 -3.30 -3.57 0.31
CA GLY A 101 -4.14 -4.39 1.18
C GLY A 101 -3.30 -5.22 2.15
N HIS A 102 -3.64 -5.16 3.43
CA HIS A 102 -3.09 -6.09 4.43
C HIS A 102 -4.06 -7.22 4.71
N SER A 103 -3.58 -8.47 4.66
CA SER A 103 -4.35 -9.65 5.03
C SER A 103 -5.68 -9.72 4.24
N LEU A 104 -6.83 -9.82 4.92
CA LEU A 104 -8.16 -9.75 4.31
C LEU A 104 -8.34 -8.55 3.36
N GLY A 105 -7.75 -7.39 3.66
CA GLY A 105 -7.85 -6.21 2.80
C GLY A 105 -7.32 -6.41 1.38
N GLY A 106 -6.37 -7.33 1.20
CA GLY A 106 -5.93 -7.72 -0.13
C GLY A 106 -6.97 -8.52 -0.91
N LEU A 107 -7.77 -9.37 -0.24
CA LEU A 107 -8.89 -10.08 -0.86
C LEU A 107 -10.03 -9.11 -1.23
N VAL A 108 -10.27 -8.11 -0.38
CA VAL A 108 -11.21 -7.01 -0.68
C VAL A 108 -10.81 -6.28 -1.96
N ILE A 109 -9.53 -5.90 -2.10
CA ILE A 109 -9.01 -5.26 -3.32
C ILE A 109 -9.16 -6.16 -4.54
N ARG A 110 -8.78 -7.45 -4.43
CA ARG A 110 -8.92 -8.41 -5.53
C ARG A 110 -10.38 -8.54 -5.97
N SER A 111 -11.31 -8.68 -5.03
CA SER A 111 -12.75 -8.71 -5.30
C SER A 111 -13.25 -7.44 -5.98
N TYR A 112 -12.84 -6.27 -5.49
CA TYR A 112 -13.21 -4.99 -6.09
C TYR A 112 -12.75 -4.91 -7.54
N LEU A 113 -11.47 -5.18 -7.80
CA LEU A 113 -10.90 -5.09 -9.14
C LEU A 113 -11.52 -6.13 -10.08
N GLN A 114 -11.73 -7.38 -9.66
CA GLN A 114 -12.41 -8.38 -10.50
C GLN A 114 -13.80 -7.90 -10.95
N ARG A 115 -14.54 -7.22 -10.07
CA ARG A 115 -15.91 -6.73 -10.36
C ARG A 115 -15.93 -5.42 -11.17
N LYS A 116 -14.96 -4.54 -10.97
CA LYS A 116 -15.00 -3.15 -11.45
C LYS A 116 -13.97 -2.82 -12.53
N LEU A 117 -12.96 -3.66 -12.76
CA LEU A 117 -11.86 -3.35 -13.69
C LEU A 117 -12.35 -3.06 -15.12
N ALA A 118 -13.44 -3.69 -15.57
CA ALA A 118 -14.02 -3.42 -16.89
C ALA A 118 -14.65 -2.02 -17.01
N THR A 119 -15.07 -1.42 -15.90
CA THR A 119 -15.71 -0.10 -15.84
C THR A 119 -14.75 1.01 -15.40
N LEU A 120 -13.61 0.66 -14.83
CA LEU A 120 -12.57 1.61 -14.45
C LEU A 120 -11.78 2.07 -15.66
N ASN A 121 -11.35 3.33 -15.67
CA ASN A 121 -10.36 3.78 -16.62
C ASN A 121 -9.02 3.10 -16.29
N LYS A 122 -8.59 2.16 -17.13
CA LYS A 122 -7.38 1.37 -16.91
C LYS A 122 -6.12 2.21 -16.82
N ASP A 123 -6.10 3.35 -17.52
CA ASP A 123 -4.95 4.27 -17.50
C ASP A 123 -4.77 4.96 -16.13
N ASN A 124 -5.85 5.01 -15.33
CA ASN A 124 -5.83 5.58 -13.99
C ASN A 124 -5.51 4.52 -12.91
N ILE A 125 -5.42 3.24 -13.26
CA ILE A 125 -5.06 2.18 -12.31
C ILE A 125 -3.54 2.06 -12.28
N GLY A 126 -2.97 2.38 -11.12
CA GLY A 126 -1.57 2.19 -10.81
C GLY A 126 -1.27 0.79 -10.28
N GLU A 127 -0.35 0.76 -9.33
CA GLU A 127 0.22 -0.45 -8.75
C GLU A 127 -0.65 -1.02 -7.61
N VAL A 128 -0.69 -2.35 -7.51
CA VAL A 128 -1.37 -3.07 -6.43
C VAL A 128 -0.35 -3.80 -5.57
N VAL A 129 -0.38 -3.60 -4.25
CA VAL A 129 0.48 -4.32 -3.29
C VAL A 129 -0.36 -5.09 -2.29
N LEU A 130 -0.14 -6.41 -2.23
CA LEU A 130 -0.81 -7.31 -1.29
C LEU A 130 0.19 -7.75 -0.22
N ILE A 131 -0.12 -7.45 1.05
CA ILE A 131 0.77 -7.62 2.20
C ILE A 131 0.22 -8.72 3.10
N GLY A 132 0.87 -9.89 3.12
CA GLY A 132 0.44 -11.04 3.93
C GLY A 132 -0.98 -11.53 3.58
N THR A 133 -1.46 -11.26 2.37
CA THR A 133 -2.82 -11.61 1.95
C THR A 133 -2.94 -13.13 1.77
N PRO A 134 -3.93 -13.81 2.38
CA PRO A 134 -4.15 -15.24 2.20
C PRO A 134 -4.79 -15.53 0.84
N ASN A 135 -4.04 -15.34 -0.25
CA ASN A 135 -4.55 -15.45 -1.61
C ASN A 135 -5.05 -16.86 -1.95
N LYS A 136 -4.54 -17.90 -1.27
CA LYS A 136 -5.00 -19.30 -1.38
C LYS A 136 -5.67 -19.82 -0.10
N GLY A 137 -6.00 -18.92 0.83
CA GLY A 137 -6.50 -19.26 2.17
C GLY A 137 -5.42 -19.31 3.26
N SER A 138 -5.78 -19.75 4.45
CA SER A 138 -4.86 -19.94 5.57
C SER A 138 -5.00 -21.34 6.13
N GLU A 139 -3.90 -22.07 6.21
CA GLU A 139 -3.83 -23.39 6.84
C GLU A 139 -4.21 -23.31 8.33
N LEU A 140 -3.96 -22.16 8.96
CA LEU A 140 -4.39 -21.91 10.32
C LEU A 140 -5.90 -21.70 10.42
N ALA A 141 -6.52 -21.04 9.44
CA ALA A 141 -7.98 -20.92 9.38
C ALA A 141 -8.65 -22.30 9.22
N ASP A 142 -8.04 -23.21 8.45
CA ASP A 142 -8.52 -24.59 8.34
C ASP A 142 -8.50 -25.31 9.69
N HIS A 143 -7.44 -25.10 10.49
CA HIS A 143 -7.31 -25.69 11.82
C HIS A 143 -8.40 -25.23 12.80
N PHE A 144 -8.84 -23.97 12.69
CA PHE A 144 -9.90 -23.42 13.53
C PHE A 144 -11.30 -23.56 12.91
N ASN A 145 -11.44 -24.12 11.71
CA ASN A 145 -12.72 -24.26 11.05
C ASN A 145 -13.69 -25.11 11.90
N GLY A 146 -14.95 -24.66 11.99
CA GLY A 146 -15.97 -25.30 12.85
C GLY A 146 -15.82 -25.05 14.36
N THR A 147 -14.92 -24.14 14.77
CA THR A 147 -14.84 -23.69 16.17
C THR A 147 -15.70 -22.45 16.40
N TRP A 148 -16.17 -22.26 17.64
CA TRP A 148 -16.93 -21.07 18.06
C TRP A 148 -16.19 -19.75 17.76
N LEU A 149 -14.86 -19.77 17.70
CA LEU A 149 -14.05 -18.59 17.37
C LEU A 149 -14.30 -18.14 15.92
N MET A 150 -14.47 -19.08 14.99
CA MET A 150 -14.79 -18.77 13.59
C MET A 150 -16.24 -18.31 13.45
N ASP A 151 -17.16 -18.82 14.27
CA ASP A 151 -18.55 -18.38 14.31
C ASP A 151 -18.67 -16.93 14.79
N VAL A 152 -17.92 -16.56 15.85
CA VAL A 152 -17.81 -15.16 16.30
C VAL A 152 -17.14 -14.29 15.24
N GLY A 153 -16.17 -14.84 14.52
CA GLY A 153 -15.53 -14.17 13.39
C GLY A 153 -16.45 -13.93 12.19
N GLY A 154 -17.59 -14.61 12.10
CA GLY A 154 -18.57 -14.47 11.03
C GLY A 154 -18.16 -15.11 9.71
N GLY A 155 -19.02 -14.95 8.70
CA GLY A 155 -18.85 -15.57 7.39
C GLY A 155 -17.57 -15.15 6.67
N ILE A 156 -17.09 -13.93 6.90
CA ILE A 156 -15.82 -13.48 6.31
C ILE A 156 -14.62 -14.24 6.88
N SER A 157 -14.61 -14.57 8.18
CA SER A 157 -13.55 -15.36 8.79
C SER A 157 -13.56 -16.79 8.26
N GLN A 158 -14.75 -17.39 8.15
CA GLN A 158 -14.93 -18.74 7.59
C GLN A 158 -14.50 -18.85 6.13
N ALA A 159 -14.51 -17.75 5.37
CA ALA A 159 -14.05 -17.71 4.00
C ALA A 159 -12.52 -17.56 3.84
N LEU A 160 -11.76 -17.42 4.93
CA LEU A 160 -10.28 -17.34 4.89
C LEU A 160 -9.60 -18.71 4.88
N VAL A 161 -10.37 -19.80 4.90
CA VAL A 161 -9.90 -21.19 4.77
C VAL A 161 -9.25 -21.45 3.41
N THR A 162 -8.58 -22.60 3.25
CA THR A 162 -8.08 -23.08 1.95
C THR A 162 -9.17 -23.87 1.20
N GLY A 163 -8.84 -24.39 0.02
CA GLY A 163 -9.75 -25.21 -0.78
C GLY A 163 -10.93 -24.43 -1.39
N THR A 164 -12.05 -25.12 -1.60
CA THR A 164 -13.21 -24.64 -2.38
C THR A 164 -14.04 -23.57 -1.69
N HIS A 165 -13.98 -23.47 -0.35
CA HIS A 165 -14.69 -22.45 0.42
C HIS A 165 -13.84 -21.18 0.64
N SER A 166 -12.60 -21.19 0.16
CA SER A 166 -11.70 -20.04 0.25
C SER A 166 -12.17 -18.89 -0.63
N LEU A 167 -12.37 -17.70 -0.04
CA LEU A 167 -12.58 -16.48 -0.82
C LEU A 167 -11.42 -16.26 -1.79
N GLY A 168 -10.18 -16.46 -1.34
CA GLY A 168 -8.99 -16.23 -2.15
C GLY A 168 -8.92 -17.10 -3.42
N ASN A 169 -9.28 -18.39 -3.31
CA ASN A 169 -9.28 -19.32 -4.45
C ASN A 169 -10.47 -19.11 -5.41
N ASN A 170 -11.55 -18.47 -4.94
CA ASN A 170 -12.72 -18.16 -5.77
C ASN A 170 -12.65 -16.76 -6.40
N LEU A 171 -11.56 -16.02 -6.18
CA LEU A 171 -11.29 -14.77 -6.86
C LEU A 171 -10.39 -15.03 -8.07
N ASP A 172 -10.83 -14.55 -9.23
CA ASP A 172 -10.05 -14.63 -10.46
C ASP A 172 -8.79 -13.78 -10.35
N GLU A 173 -7.86 -14.03 -11.26
CA GLU A 173 -6.71 -13.16 -11.42
C GLU A 173 -7.10 -11.84 -12.06
N VAL A 174 -6.49 -10.77 -11.55
CA VAL A 174 -6.73 -9.42 -12.04
C VAL A 174 -5.54 -9.01 -12.92
N LYS A 175 -5.82 -8.54 -14.14
CA LYS A 175 -4.81 -8.11 -15.12
C LYS A 175 -4.26 -6.71 -14.80
N VAL A 176 -3.61 -6.59 -13.64
CA VAL A 176 -2.92 -5.37 -13.16
C VAL A 176 -1.56 -5.78 -12.59
N ASN A 177 -0.67 -4.81 -12.41
CA ASN A 177 0.60 -5.08 -11.75
C ASN A 177 0.36 -5.34 -10.25
N VAL A 178 0.66 -6.56 -9.81
CA VAL A 178 0.50 -6.96 -8.40
C VAL A 178 1.85 -7.34 -7.81
N GLY A 179 2.28 -6.59 -6.79
CA GLY A 179 3.41 -6.93 -5.92
C GLY A 179 2.95 -7.68 -4.68
N ILE A 180 3.67 -8.73 -4.29
CA ILE A 180 3.38 -9.51 -3.08
C ILE A 180 4.47 -9.31 -2.04
N ILE A 181 4.10 -8.87 -0.83
CA ILE A 181 4.99 -8.86 0.34
C ILE A 181 4.53 -9.93 1.32
N ALA A 182 5.39 -10.90 1.61
CA ALA A 182 5.11 -11.97 2.56
C ALA A 182 5.96 -11.81 3.84
N GLY A 183 5.35 -12.05 5.00
CA GLY A 183 6.09 -12.17 6.26
C GLY A 183 6.65 -13.58 6.44
N SER A 184 7.83 -13.71 7.04
CA SER A 184 8.47 -15.01 7.31
C SER A 184 8.72 -15.30 8.80
N ARG A 185 8.33 -14.39 9.71
CA ARG A 185 8.53 -14.59 11.14
C ARG A 185 7.35 -15.35 11.76
N SER A 186 7.52 -16.66 11.89
CA SER A 186 6.50 -17.55 12.44
C SER A 186 6.23 -17.30 13.93
N SER A 187 5.04 -17.70 14.38
CA SER A 187 4.70 -17.75 15.81
C SER A 187 5.00 -19.14 16.38
N MET A 188 5.56 -19.21 17.59
CA MET A 188 5.82 -20.49 18.26
C MET A 188 4.54 -21.30 18.50
N LEU A 189 3.39 -20.63 18.61
CA LEU A 189 2.09 -21.24 18.89
C LEU A 189 1.44 -21.86 17.65
N THR A 190 1.75 -21.37 16.46
CA THR A 190 1.08 -21.76 15.20
C THR A 190 2.03 -22.37 14.16
N ARG A 191 3.34 -22.38 14.42
CA ARG A 191 4.34 -22.92 13.48
C ARG A 191 4.12 -24.39 13.11
N ALA A 192 3.48 -25.19 13.96
CA ALA A 192 3.28 -26.63 13.71
C ALA A 192 2.20 -26.89 12.64
N GLN A 193 1.39 -25.86 12.33
CA GLN A 193 0.31 -25.90 11.36
C GLN A 193 0.78 -25.57 9.94
N PHE A 194 2.05 -25.18 9.78
CA PHE A 194 2.63 -24.81 8.49
C PHE A 194 3.81 -25.73 8.16
N SER A 195 3.92 -26.12 6.89
CA SER A 195 5.03 -26.94 6.38
C SER A 195 6.24 -26.12 5.92
N GLY A 196 6.11 -24.79 5.85
CA GLY A 196 7.14 -23.88 5.36
C GLY A 196 7.11 -22.50 6.02
N PRO A 197 7.89 -21.53 5.49
CA PRO A 197 7.93 -20.17 6.00
C PRO A 197 6.53 -19.54 6.09
N ASN A 198 6.25 -18.87 7.19
CA ASN A 198 4.95 -18.25 7.48
C ASN A 198 5.13 -17.09 8.45
N ASP A 199 4.15 -16.21 8.49
CA ASP A 199 4.12 -15.02 9.35
C ASP A 199 3.35 -15.23 10.67
N GLY A 200 3.02 -16.49 10.98
CA GLY A 200 2.22 -16.92 12.11
C GLY A 200 0.72 -17.07 11.82
N LEU A 201 0.19 -16.52 10.73
CA LEU A 201 -1.21 -16.70 10.31
C LEU A 201 -1.35 -17.19 8.86
N VAL A 202 -0.41 -16.85 7.98
CA VAL A 202 -0.46 -17.17 6.55
C VAL A 202 0.91 -17.69 6.10
N SER A 203 0.92 -18.78 5.33
CA SER A 203 2.14 -19.29 4.71
C SER A 203 2.61 -18.38 3.58
N VAL A 204 3.92 -18.30 3.37
CA VAL A 204 4.50 -17.55 2.25
C VAL A 204 3.93 -18.05 0.90
N GLU A 205 3.75 -19.37 0.74
CA GLU A 205 3.18 -19.94 -0.49
C GLU A 205 1.72 -19.57 -0.74
N SER A 206 0.93 -19.41 0.32
CA SER A 206 -0.46 -18.96 0.20
C SER A 206 -0.55 -17.50 -0.23
N THR A 207 0.44 -16.66 0.09
CA THR A 207 0.44 -15.25 -0.34
C THR A 207 0.65 -15.06 -1.84
N LYS A 208 1.26 -16.03 -2.53
CA LYS A 208 1.65 -15.89 -3.94
C LYS A 208 0.46 -16.03 -4.88
N LEU A 209 0.47 -15.24 -5.96
CA LEU A 209 -0.38 -15.40 -7.14
C LEU A 209 0.46 -15.93 -8.31
N ALA A 210 -0.14 -16.62 -9.27
CA ALA A 210 0.62 -17.20 -10.38
C ALA A 210 1.23 -16.11 -11.28
N HIS A 211 0.49 -15.00 -11.46
CA HIS A 211 0.89 -13.88 -12.32
C HIS A 211 1.22 -12.60 -11.54
N MET A 212 1.84 -12.73 -10.36
CA MET A 212 2.40 -11.57 -9.63
C MET A 212 3.59 -10.96 -10.39
N ARG A 213 3.69 -9.62 -10.35
CA ARG A 213 4.74 -8.86 -11.05
C ARG A 213 6.10 -9.00 -10.37
N ASP A 214 6.10 -8.95 -9.04
CA ASP A 214 7.27 -9.17 -8.20
C ASP A 214 6.84 -9.68 -6.81
N PHE A 215 7.78 -10.24 -6.06
CA PHE A 215 7.58 -10.86 -4.77
C PHE A 215 8.78 -10.65 -3.85
N ILE A 216 8.52 -10.30 -2.59
CA ILE A 216 9.57 -10.21 -1.56
C ILE A 216 9.11 -10.78 -0.22
N THR A 217 10.04 -11.41 0.50
CA THR A 217 9.84 -11.81 1.90
C THR A 217 10.49 -10.82 2.86
N VAL A 218 9.81 -10.49 3.94
CA VAL A 218 10.34 -9.66 5.03
C VAL A 218 10.27 -10.44 6.34
N ASP A 219 11.35 -10.41 7.15
CA ASP A 219 11.38 -11.04 8.47
C ASP A 219 10.52 -10.25 9.49
N VAL A 220 9.21 -10.48 9.42
CA VAL A 220 8.19 -9.84 10.24
C VAL A 220 6.99 -10.77 10.39
N ASN A 221 6.28 -10.67 11.51
CA ASN A 221 5.05 -11.45 11.74
C ASN A 221 3.82 -10.72 11.17
N HIS A 222 2.72 -11.45 11.06
CA HIS A 222 1.51 -10.98 10.37
C HIS A 222 0.99 -9.64 10.89
N THR A 223 0.88 -9.52 12.22
CA THR A 223 0.32 -8.34 12.88
C THR A 223 1.24 -7.12 12.76
N GLN A 224 2.55 -7.34 12.77
CA GLN A 224 3.57 -6.28 12.76
C GLN A 224 3.77 -5.66 11.37
N MET A 225 3.38 -6.33 10.28
CA MET A 225 3.55 -5.81 8.91
C MET A 225 2.98 -4.39 8.73
N ARG A 226 1.82 -4.11 9.34
CA ARG A 226 1.16 -2.78 9.29
C ARG A 226 1.98 -1.66 9.93
N TYR A 227 2.95 -1.98 10.78
CA TYR A 227 3.78 -1.00 11.49
C TYR A 227 5.24 -1.03 11.07
N ASN A 228 5.66 -2.09 10.38
CA ASN A 228 7.04 -2.34 10.01
C ASN A 228 7.51 -1.35 8.94
N LYS A 229 8.67 -0.74 9.18
CA LYS A 229 9.24 0.28 8.29
C LYS A 229 9.66 -0.33 6.94
N ALA A 230 10.32 -1.48 6.94
CA ALA A 230 10.79 -2.14 5.73
C ALA A 230 9.62 -2.54 4.82
N VAL A 231 8.50 -3.02 5.38
CA VAL A 231 7.29 -3.32 4.59
C VAL A 231 6.77 -2.06 3.90
N ALA A 232 6.67 -0.94 4.62
CA ALA A 232 6.21 0.32 4.03
C ALA A 232 7.18 0.85 2.95
N GLU A 233 8.49 0.77 3.19
CA GLU A 233 9.50 1.18 2.20
C GLU A 233 9.45 0.33 0.93
N GLN A 234 9.28 -0.99 1.07
CA GLN A 234 9.11 -1.89 -0.07
C GLN A 234 7.80 -1.62 -0.83
N THR A 235 6.71 -1.35 -0.12
CA THR A 235 5.47 -0.91 -0.75
C THR A 235 5.67 0.38 -1.54
N ILE A 236 6.24 1.43 -0.93
CA ILE A 236 6.48 2.71 -1.60
C ILE A 236 7.39 2.52 -2.82
N HIS A 237 8.42 1.69 -2.72
CA HIS A 237 9.30 1.38 -3.85
C HIS A 237 8.51 0.72 -5.00
N PHE A 238 7.70 -0.29 -4.69
CA PHE A 238 6.84 -0.95 -5.68
C PHE A 238 5.84 0.01 -6.32
N LEU A 239 5.20 0.88 -5.55
CA LEU A 239 4.24 1.85 -6.09
C LEU A 239 4.87 2.81 -7.12
N ARG A 240 6.17 3.10 -6.98
CA ARG A 240 6.92 4.00 -7.87
C ARG A 240 7.54 3.30 -9.07
N HIS A 241 7.97 2.05 -8.89
CA HIS A 241 8.85 1.37 -9.85
C HIS A 241 8.26 0.09 -10.45
N GLY A 242 7.17 -0.43 -9.88
CA GLY A 242 6.55 -1.69 -10.30
C GLY A 242 7.36 -2.94 -9.95
N GLU A 243 8.34 -2.82 -9.05
CA GLU A 243 9.20 -3.90 -8.53
C GLU A 243 9.64 -3.57 -7.10
N PHE A 244 10.10 -4.59 -6.34
CA PHE A 244 10.64 -4.44 -5.00
C PHE A 244 12.17 -4.19 -5.04
N SER A 245 12.71 -3.62 -3.97
CA SER A 245 14.15 -3.43 -3.81
C SER A 245 14.79 -4.69 -3.23
N HIS A 246 15.50 -5.46 -4.08
CA HIS A 246 16.23 -6.69 -3.71
C HIS A 246 17.67 -6.46 -3.25
#